data_AF-A0A507F3C3-F1
#
_entry.id   AF-A0A507F3C3-F1
#
_cell.length_a   1.000
_cell.length_b   1.000
_cell.length_c   1.000
_cell.angle_alpha   90.00
_cell.angle_beta   90.00
_cell.angle_gamma   90.00
#
_symmetry.space_group_name_H-M   'P 1'
#
loop_
_entity.id
_entity.type
_entity.pdbx_description
1 polymer ?
#
loop_
_entity_poly.entity_id
_entity_poly.type
_entity_poly.pdbx_seq_one_letter_code
_entity_poly.pdbx_strand_id
1 'polypeptide(L)'
;MSLFLPIGPHDSIKRAHYGTDLSALQPHGCTNKKNSLSTIPRQPQQQQQQGWERVSANDLDTAKLLSDTTSDPTRQRREFEMEKRRLHQDSVEKSKIWPGTILGERIRTLKRKDEKEQQLEAEKLRIDAEWHDIVAQERAEKIRRAREAQRLAAIPEMRLLNSQLSLANILEQLDALIQANSVDGRSIVARAKQEHVMEIVKQELARREARKVAQTYPAVIQEKRNKKKMEKEEDRKIQQRVIEKAKLELKIEADTLEAKRQAGFREVQDAYTRALQDKMTKAIEKKAHDAEVEFEHALYQQATHDCSEKLKNVAVMKSKAKERAYDVVKEKVHELEIVTDFRIRDAVEKMQNAHKGRLEQREIRDAERRIQLDTEVAKGRALQVAERKREREILKAEGQQVRKALDLDFQEFVQTNETDKRKDIEKLRQHHKGLAEQMKRNAAARMLEDAEAKALDKKLLSNVDMERDMFVQEATAAVEEFRGQGKNIVPALHTISPRRPFPAVQFETNYNTYARLGFCDEK
;
A
#
# COMPACT_ATOMS: atom_id res chain seq x y z
N MET A 1 -5.08 25.04 32.04
CA MET A 1 -5.58 23.81 32.70
C MET A 1 -5.82 22.78 31.61
N SER A 2 -4.78 22.03 31.23
CA SER A 2 -4.86 20.96 30.23
C SER A 2 -4.55 19.63 30.93
N LEU A 3 -5.43 18.65 30.77
CA LEU A 3 -5.23 17.30 31.25
C LEU A 3 -4.37 16.55 30.24
N PHE A 4 -3.06 16.57 30.45
CA PHE A 4 -2.11 15.65 29.82
C PHE A 4 -1.99 14.42 30.72
N LEU A 5 -2.50 13.28 30.26
CA LEU A 5 -2.24 11.97 30.86
C LEU A 5 -0.93 11.41 30.26
N PRO A 6 0.12 11.15 31.06
CA PRO A 6 1.32 10.47 30.58
C PRO A 6 1.07 8.96 30.56
N ILE A 7 1.05 8.37 29.37
CA ILE A 7 1.11 6.91 29.21
C ILE A 7 2.57 6.51 29.41
N GLY A 8 2.85 5.80 30.50
CA GLY A 8 4.16 5.24 30.82
C GLY A 8 4.61 4.15 29.82
N PRO A 9 5.90 3.80 29.80
CA PRO A 9 6.43 2.83 28.85
C PRO A 9 6.00 1.43 29.29
N HIS A 10 5.14 0.80 28.50
CA HIS A 10 4.92 -0.64 28.64
C HIS A 10 6.13 -1.37 28.07
N ASP A 11 7.01 -1.79 28.98
CA ASP A 11 7.95 -2.87 28.74
C ASP A 11 7.20 -4.17 28.42
N SER A 12 7.85 -4.98 27.59
CA SER A 12 7.49 -6.34 27.11
C SER A 12 6.69 -6.46 25.80
N ILE A 13 7.18 -5.81 24.73
CA ILE A 13 7.08 -6.43 23.41
C ILE A 13 8.03 -7.64 23.41
N LYS A 14 7.51 -8.81 23.78
CA LYS A 14 8.15 -10.07 23.42
C LYS A 14 8.28 -10.08 21.90
N ARG A 15 9.53 -10.06 21.41
CA ARG A 15 9.86 -10.38 20.02
C ARG A 15 9.20 -11.72 19.68
N ALA A 16 8.07 -11.67 18.97
CA ALA A 16 7.62 -12.82 18.20
C ALA A 16 8.64 -12.96 17.07
N HIS A 17 9.64 -13.80 17.31
CA HIS A 17 10.45 -14.37 16.26
C HIS A 17 9.46 -14.99 15.26
N TYR A 18 9.36 -14.44 14.05
CA TYR A 18 8.84 -15.18 12.91
C TYR A 18 9.88 -16.26 12.56
N GLY A 19 9.96 -17.27 13.43
CA GLY A 19 10.44 -18.58 13.03
C GLY A 19 9.32 -19.19 12.21
N THR A 20 9.49 -19.23 10.89
CA THR A 20 8.82 -20.24 10.08
C THR A 20 9.07 -21.60 10.74
N ASP A 21 8.01 -22.20 11.28
CA ASP A 21 8.00 -23.60 11.71
C ASP A 21 8.30 -24.49 10.50
N LEU A 22 9.58 -24.78 10.29
CA LEU A 22 10.09 -25.83 9.40
C LEU A 22 10.14 -27.17 10.14
N SER A 23 9.08 -27.50 10.88
CA SER A 23 8.94 -28.79 11.58
C SER A 23 8.06 -29.79 10.83
N ALA A 24 7.71 -29.53 9.56
CA ALA A 24 6.94 -30.45 8.72
C ALA A 24 7.76 -31.43 7.86
N LEU A 25 9.07 -31.54 8.07
CA LEU A 25 9.93 -32.49 7.37
C LEU A 25 10.91 -33.17 8.34
N GLN A 26 10.40 -34.03 9.22
CA GLN A 26 11.19 -35.11 9.79
C GLN A 26 10.67 -36.45 9.23
N PRO A 27 11.56 -37.35 8.76
CA PRO A 27 11.17 -38.71 8.48
C PRO A 27 10.79 -39.38 9.80
N HIS A 28 9.59 -39.95 9.87
CA HIS A 28 9.13 -40.70 11.04
C HIS A 28 10.03 -41.92 11.26
N GLY A 29 11.03 -41.78 12.13
CA GLY A 29 11.67 -42.89 12.80
C GLY A 29 10.70 -43.49 13.80
N CYS A 30 10.24 -44.72 13.53
CA CYS A 30 9.51 -45.54 14.48
C CYS A 30 10.32 -45.68 15.78
N THR A 31 9.87 -45.04 16.86
CA THR A 31 10.33 -45.37 18.21
C THR A 31 9.17 -46.04 18.95
N ASN A 32 9.35 -47.34 19.20
CA ASN A 32 8.48 -48.16 20.04
C ASN A 32 8.42 -47.57 21.46
N LYS A 33 7.36 -46.84 21.77
CA LYS A 33 6.99 -46.54 23.16
C LYS A 33 6.02 -47.60 23.66
N LYS A 34 6.50 -48.32 24.68
CA LYS A 34 5.83 -49.33 25.48
C LYS A 34 4.46 -48.81 25.96
N ASN A 35 3.37 -49.41 25.49
CA ASN A 35 2.08 -49.28 26.14
C ASN A 35 1.98 -50.35 27.23
N SER A 36 1.91 -49.88 28.48
CA SER A 36 1.53 -50.66 29.64
C SER A 36 0.11 -51.16 29.49
N LEU A 37 -0.04 -52.48 29.47
CA LEU A 37 -1.30 -53.19 29.61
C LEU A 37 -1.96 -52.79 30.93
N SER A 38 -3.08 -52.07 30.85
CA SER A 38 -4.03 -51.95 31.95
C SER A 38 -5.10 -53.02 31.77
N THR A 39 -5.20 -53.87 32.78
CA THR A 39 -6.09 -55.02 32.89
C THR A 39 -7.54 -54.57 32.96
N ILE A 40 -8.37 -54.96 31.98
CA ILE A 40 -9.83 -54.84 32.06
C ILE A 40 -10.36 -56.11 32.75
N PRO A 41 -11.18 -56.02 33.81
CA PRO A 41 -11.72 -57.19 34.49
C PRO A 41 -12.82 -57.86 33.65
N ARG A 42 -12.72 -59.18 33.50
CA ARG A 42 -13.74 -60.04 32.89
C ARG A 42 -15.00 -60.05 33.75
N GLN A 43 -16.13 -59.61 33.19
CA GLN A 43 -17.45 -60.04 33.67
C GLN A 43 -17.76 -61.46 33.15
N PRO A 44 -18.43 -62.32 33.94
CA PRO A 44 -18.76 -63.67 33.52
C PRO A 44 -19.95 -63.66 32.55
N GLN A 45 -19.72 -64.01 31.29
CA GLN A 45 -20.80 -64.42 30.39
C GLN A 45 -21.29 -65.80 30.82
N GLN A 46 -22.57 -65.86 31.20
CA GLN A 46 -23.31 -67.09 31.40
C GLN A 46 -23.24 -67.96 30.15
N GLN A 47 -22.74 -69.19 30.31
CA GLN A 47 -22.89 -70.26 29.33
C GLN A 47 -24.38 -70.58 29.18
N GLN A 48 -24.99 -70.16 28.07
CA GLN A 48 -26.13 -70.90 27.52
C GLN A 48 -25.59 -72.17 26.87
N GLN A 49 -25.90 -73.31 27.48
CA GLN A 49 -25.78 -74.61 26.84
C GLN A 49 -26.73 -74.63 25.65
N GLN A 50 -26.21 -74.49 24.43
CA GLN A 50 -26.92 -74.91 23.23
C GLN A 50 -26.65 -76.40 23.02
N GLY A 51 -27.70 -77.19 23.13
CA GLY A 51 -27.68 -78.61 22.80
C GLY A 51 -27.29 -78.79 21.34
N TRP A 52 -26.44 -79.78 21.08
CA TRP A 52 -26.12 -80.21 19.72
C TRP A 52 -27.33 -80.99 19.19
N GLU A 53 -28.26 -80.31 18.54
CA GLU A 53 -29.27 -80.98 17.72
C GLU A 53 -28.58 -81.66 16.55
N ARG A 54 -28.80 -82.97 16.41
CA ARG A 54 -28.34 -83.73 15.24
C ARG A 54 -29.14 -83.24 14.04
N VAL A 55 -28.46 -82.54 13.13
CA VAL A 55 -28.99 -82.17 11.81
C VAL A 55 -29.42 -83.45 11.08
N SER A 56 -30.71 -83.53 10.76
CA SER A 56 -31.31 -84.62 9.98
C SER A 56 -30.75 -84.58 8.54
N ALA A 57 -30.59 -85.73 7.90
CA ALA A 57 -30.12 -85.81 6.51
C ALA A 57 -30.98 -84.96 5.55
N ASN A 58 -32.27 -84.78 5.86
CA ASN A 58 -33.17 -83.93 5.10
C ASN A 58 -32.84 -82.44 5.21
N ASP A 59 -32.34 -81.97 6.37
CA ASP A 59 -31.99 -80.57 6.57
C ASP A 59 -30.69 -80.20 5.84
N LEU A 60 -29.75 -81.16 5.76
CA LEU A 60 -28.52 -81.06 4.98
C LEU A 60 -28.78 -81.05 3.47
N ASP A 61 -29.76 -81.82 2.99
CA ASP A 61 -30.16 -81.81 1.59
C ASP A 61 -30.96 -80.56 1.21
N THR A 62 -31.79 -80.01 2.11
CA THR A 62 -32.40 -78.68 1.90
C THR A 62 -31.39 -77.53 1.95
N ALA A 63 -30.36 -77.61 2.80
CA ALA A 63 -29.28 -76.62 2.84
C ALA A 63 -28.41 -76.66 1.57
N LYS A 64 -28.16 -77.87 1.02
CA LYS A 64 -27.52 -78.03 -0.30
C LYS A 64 -28.39 -77.51 -1.45
N LEU A 65 -29.70 -77.77 -1.41
CA LEU A 65 -30.62 -77.24 -2.43
C LEU A 65 -30.68 -75.70 -2.40
N LEU A 66 -30.64 -75.09 -1.20
CA LEU A 66 -30.63 -73.64 -1.03
C LEU A 66 -29.27 -73.00 -1.39
N SER A 67 -28.15 -73.70 -1.20
CA SER A 67 -26.84 -73.25 -1.68
C SER A 67 -26.69 -73.33 -3.19
N ASP A 68 -27.36 -74.29 -3.83
CA ASP A 68 -27.27 -74.51 -5.29
C ASP A 68 -28.33 -73.72 -6.09
N THR A 69 -29.37 -73.17 -5.46
CA THR A 69 -30.45 -72.44 -6.18
C THR A 69 -30.57 -70.95 -5.90
N THR A 70 -29.83 -70.38 -4.95
CA THR A 70 -29.87 -68.94 -4.69
C THR A 70 -28.52 -68.34 -4.28
N SER A 71 -27.59 -68.22 -5.22
CA SER A 71 -26.90 -66.95 -5.47
C SER A 71 -25.90 -67.09 -6.60
N ASP A 72 -26.08 -66.31 -7.65
CA ASP A 72 -24.99 -66.02 -8.57
C ASP A 72 -23.88 -65.32 -7.75
N PRO A 73 -22.69 -65.92 -7.55
CA PRO A 73 -21.62 -65.37 -6.72
C PRO A 73 -21.17 -63.99 -7.23
N THR A 74 -21.41 -63.74 -8.51
CA THR A 74 -21.17 -62.46 -9.18
C THR A 74 -22.17 -61.37 -8.74
N ARG A 75 -23.41 -61.73 -8.43
CA ARG A 75 -24.46 -60.81 -7.97
C ARG A 75 -24.26 -60.41 -6.50
N GLN A 76 -23.99 -61.37 -5.63
CA GLN A 76 -23.67 -61.07 -4.22
C GLN A 76 -22.41 -60.21 -4.10
N ARG A 77 -21.35 -60.50 -4.88
CA ARG A 77 -20.16 -59.63 -4.92
C ARG A 77 -20.49 -58.20 -5.32
N ARG A 78 -21.35 -57.99 -6.32
CA ARG A 78 -21.77 -56.64 -6.74
C ARG A 78 -22.55 -55.92 -5.65
N GLU A 79 -23.47 -56.61 -4.97
CA GLU A 79 -24.24 -56.05 -3.87
C GLU A 79 -23.32 -55.64 -2.70
N PHE A 80 -22.36 -56.50 -2.31
CA PHE A 80 -21.33 -56.18 -1.32
C PHE A 80 -20.40 -55.02 -1.74
N GLU A 81 -20.01 -54.95 -3.02
CA GLU A 81 -19.17 -53.85 -3.52
C GLU A 81 -19.93 -52.52 -3.52
N MET A 82 -21.22 -52.52 -3.87
CA MET A 82 -22.06 -51.33 -3.80
C MET A 82 -22.26 -50.88 -2.35
N GLU A 83 -22.52 -51.81 -1.43
CA GLU A 83 -22.66 -51.49 -0.01
C GLU A 83 -21.35 -50.98 0.60
N LYS A 84 -20.21 -51.58 0.25
CA LYS A 84 -18.89 -51.11 0.68
C LYS A 84 -18.59 -49.70 0.17
N ARG A 85 -18.94 -49.39 -1.10
CA ARG A 85 -18.78 -48.03 -1.65
C ARG A 85 -19.67 -47.03 -0.92
N ARG A 86 -20.92 -47.39 -0.63
CA ARG A 86 -21.86 -46.55 0.12
C ARG A 86 -21.36 -46.28 1.54
N LEU A 87 -20.98 -47.31 2.29
CA LEU A 87 -20.44 -47.16 3.65
C LEU A 87 -19.13 -46.38 3.68
N HIS A 88 -18.29 -46.54 2.65
CA HIS A 88 -17.08 -45.73 2.50
C HIS A 88 -17.42 -44.24 2.29
N GLN A 89 -18.40 -43.93 1.42
CA GLN A 89 -18.86 -42.56 1.23
C GLN A 89 -19.43 -41.96 2.52
N ASP A 90 -20.32 -42.68 3.20
CA ASP A 90 -20.89 -42.26 4.49
C ASP A 90 -19.81 -42.04 5.56
N SER A 91 -18.81 -42.93 5.60
CA SER A 91 -17.67 -42.79 6.53
C SER A 91 -16.83 -41.56 6.20
N VAL A 92 -16.53 -41.32 4.91
CA VAL A 92 -15.75 -40.16 4.49
C VAL A 92 -16.50 -38.88 4.83
N GLU A 93 -17.80 -38.79 4.58
CA GLU A 93 -18.63 -37.64 4.93
C GLU A 93 -18.64 -37.34 6.43
N LYS A 94 -18.81 -38.38 7.27
CA LYS A 94 -18.71 -38.24 8.73
C LYS A 94 -17.31 -37.80 9.17
N SER A 95 -16.26 -38.29 8.53
CA SER A 95 -14.88 -37.87 8.80
C SER A 95 -14.58 -36.42 8.39
N LYS A 96 -15.28 -35.85 7.40
CA LYS A 96 -15.14 -34.41 7.04
C LYS A 96 -15.62 -33.48 8.16
N ILE A 97 -16.68 -33.89 8.84
CA ILE A 97 -17.30 -33.12 9.93
C ILE A 97 -16.49 -33.29 11.22
N TRP A 98 -15.67 -34.34 11.33
CA TRP A 98 -14.94 -34.64 12.55
C TRP A 98 -13.86 -33.60 12.85
N PRO A 99 -13.95 -32.91 14.00
CA PRO A 99 -12.99 -31.93 14.51
C PRO A 99 -11.48 -32.17 14.34
N GLY A 100 -11.02 -33.41 14.45
CA GLY A 100 -9.60 -33.76 14.62
C GLY A 100 -8.97 -34.38 13.37
N THR A 101 -9.66 -34.37 12.23
CA THR A 101 -9.06 -34.74 10.95
C THR A 101 -8.46 -33.50 10.29
N ILE A 102 -7.43 -33.69 9.45
CA ILE A 102 -6.81 -32.60 8.68
C ILE A 102 -7.87 -31.81 7.89
N LEU A 103 -8.87 -32.50 7.35
CA LEU A 103 -9.96 -31.86 6.61
C LEU A 103 -10.90 -31.06 7.53
N GLY A 104 -11.25 -31.60 8.70
CA GLY A 104 -12.07 -30.90 9.70
C GLY A 104 -11.38 -29.65 10.28
N GLU A 105 -10.07 -29.73 10.55
CA GLU A 105 -9.25 -28.59 10.97
C GLU A 105 -9.17 -27.51 9.87
N ARG A 106 -9.02 -27.92 8.60
CA ARG A 106 -9.04 -27.00 7.46
C ARG A 106 -10.39 -26.30 7.33
N ILE A 107 -11.51 -27.02 7.42
CA ILE A 107 -12.86 -26.44 7.37
C ILE A 107 -13.07 -25.44 8.51
N ARG A 108 -12.64 -25.76 9.74
CA ARG A 108 -12.72 -24.84 10.88
C ARG A 108 -11.89 -23.58 10.67
N THR A 109 -10.70 -23.73 10.12
CA THR A 109 -9.82 -22.61 9.84
C THR A 109 -10.40 -21.69 8.77
N LEU A 110 -11.02 -22.26 7.72
CA LEU A 110 -11.75 -21.51 6.71
C LEU A 110 -12.96 -20.79 7.31
N LYS A 111 -13.80 -21.49 8.09
CA LYS A 111 -14.93 -20.86 8.80
C LYS A 111 -14.51 -19.70 9.70
N ARG A 112 -13.42 -19.84 10.45
CA ARG A 112 -12.86 -18.74 11.27
C ARG A 112 -12.37 -17.56 10.42
N LYS A 113 -11.86 -17.80 9.22
CA LYS A 113 -11.48 -16.73 8.29
C LYS A 113 -12.72 -16.02 7.77
N ASP A 114 -13.73 -16.77 7.34
CA ASP A 114 -15.00 -16.22 6.85
C ASP A 114 -15.71 -15.41 7.95
N GLU A 115 -15.77 -15.92 9.18
CA GLU A 115 -16.32 -15.20 10.35
C GLU A 115 -15.58 -13.89 10.63
N LYS A 116 -14.24 -13.90 10.49
CA LYS A 116 -13.42 -12.70 10.66
C LYS A 116 -13.63 -11.69 9.53
N GLU A 117 -13.76 -12.15 8.29
CA GLU A 117 -14.07 -11.30 7.14
C GLU A 117 -15.45 -10.66 7.28
N GLN A 118 -16.46 -11.42 7.71
CA GLN A 118 -17.80 -10.89 8.00
C GLN A 118 -17.78 -9.84 9.12
N GLN A 119 -17.00 -10.05 10.18
CA GLN A 119 -16.85 -9.05 11.25
C GLN A 119 -16.19 -7.76 10.73
N LEU A 120 -15.17 -7.86 9.89
CA LEU A 120 -14.51 -6.71 9.28
C LEU A 120 -15.43 -5.95 8.32
N GLU A 121 -16.26 -6.65 7.54
CA GLU A 121 -17.26 -6.02 6.68
C GLU A 121 -18.34 -5.30 7.50
N ALA A 122 -18.83 -5.92 8.58
CA ALA A 122 -19.78 -5.28 9.48
C ALA A 122 -19.20 -4.03 10.16
N GLU A 123 -17.92 -4.07 10.56
CA GLU A 123 -17.24 -2.92 11.14
C GLU A 123 -17.04 -1.78 10.13
N LYS A 124 -16.68 -2.10 8.88
CA LYS A 124 -16.61 -1.11 7.79
C LYS A 124 -17.95 -0.42 7.56
N LEU A 125 -19.03 -1.20 7.45
CA LEU A 125 -20.37 -0.65 7.28
C LEU A 125 -20.78 0.25 8.46
N ARG A 126 -20.38 -0.10 9.69
CA ARG A 126 -20.62 0.73 10.88
C ARG A 126 -19.86 2.05 10.80
N ILE A 127 -18.57 2.01 10.45
CA ILE A 127 -17.74 3.22 10.30
C ILE A 127 -18.27 4.12 9.19
N ASP A 128 -18.67 3.55 8.06
CA ASP A 128 -19.24 4.31 6.94
C ASP A 128 -20.57 4.98 7.36
N ALA A 129 -21.42 4.30 8.13
CA ALA A 129 -22.65 4.88 8.68
C ALA A 129 -22.35 6.03 9.67
N GLU A 130 -21.42 5.83 10.61
CA GLU A 130 -20.97 6.87 11.56
C GLU A 130 -20.42 8.09 10.80
N TRP A 131 -19.65 7.88 9.73
CA TRP A 131 -19.11 8.96 8.91
C TRP A 131 -20.22 9.72 8.17
N HIS A 132 -21.19 9.01 7.61
CA HIS A 132 -22.36 9.63 6.98
C HIS A 132 -23.17 10.49 7.96
N ASP A 133 -23.36 10.03 9.19
CA ASP A 133 -24.06 10.79 10.24
C ASP A 133 -23.30 12.07 10.61
N ILE A 134 -21.97 12.00 10.76
CA ILE A 134 -21.14 13.18 11.04
C ILE A 134 -21.24 14.19 9.90
N VAL A 135 -21.10 13.75 8.65
CA VAL A 135 -21.20 14.63 7.48
C VAL A 135 -22.60 15.25 7.36
N ALA A 136 -23.65 14.48 7.67
CA ALA A 136 -25.02 14.99 7.69
C ALA A 136 -25.21 16.06 8.78
N GLN A 137 -24.66 15.85 9.98
CA GLN A 137 -24.70 16.82 11.08
C GLN A 137 -23.93 18.10 10.72
N GLU A 138 -22.72 18.00 10.18
CA GLU A 138 -21.96 19.16 9.73
C GLU A 138 -22.69 19.95 8.64
N ARG A 139 -23.33 19.24 7.70
CA ARG A 139 -24.15 19.88 6.66
C ARG A 139 -25.34 20.61 7.28
N ALA A 140 -26.03 19.99 8.24
CA ALA A 140 -27.14 20.62 8.95
C ALA A 140 -26.69 21.86 9.72
N GLU A 141 -25.54 21.81 10.41
CA GLU A 141 -24.96 22.98 11.10
C GLU A 141 -24.58 24.10 10.13
N LYS A 142 -23.92 23.78 9.01
CA LYS A 142 -23.56 24.77 7.99
C LYS A 142 -24.80 25.46 7.43
N ILE A 143 -25.85 24.70 7.15
CA ILE A 143 -27.15 25.26 6.71
C ILE A 143 -27.77 26.12 7.81
N ARG A 144 -27.73 25.68 9.08
CA ARG A 144 -28.26 26.44 10.22
C ARG A 144 -27.54 27.78 10.39
N ARG A 145 -26.21 27.79 10.40
CA ARG A 145 -25.39 29.02 10.49
C ARG A 145 -25.63 29.95 9.30
N ALA A 146 -25.74 29.41 8.09
CA ALA A 146 -26.06 30.21 6.91
C ALA A 146 -27.46 30.85 7.01
N ARG A 147 -28.47 30.09 7.49
CA ARG A 147 -29.82 30.62 7.73
C ARG A 147 -29.86 31.65 8.85
N GLU A 148 -29.13 31.45 9.94
CA GLU A 148 -29.00 32.40 11.05
C GLU A 148 -28.37 33.72 10.55
N ALA A 149 -27.26 33.64 9.80
CA ALA A 149 -26.60 34.81 9.22
C ALA A 149 -27.52 35.55 8.23
N GLN A 150 -28.22 34.82 7.36
CA GLN A 150 -29.22 35.41 6.46
C GLN A 150 -30.36 36.07 7.24
N ARG A 151 -30.87 35.43 8.30
CA ARG A 151 -31.94 35.98 9.14
C ARG A 151 -31.51 37.26 9.86
N LEU A 152 -30.29 37.28 10.40
CA LEU A 152 -29.71 38.46 11.05
C LEU A 152 -29.51 39.63 10.07
N ALA A 153 -29.12 39.34 8.83
CA ALA A 153 -28.90 40.35 7.80
C ALA A 153 -30.19 40.82 7.11
N ALA A 154 -31.19 39.93 6.94
CA ALA A 154 -32.41 40.20 6.18
C ALA A 154 -33.51 40.89 7.01
N ILE A 155 -33.59 40.65 8.32
CA ILE A 155 -34.63 41.24 9.16
C ILE A 155 -34.20 42.67 9.59
N PRO A 156 -34.92 43.73 9.16
CA PRO A 156 -34.54 45.11 9.48
C PRO A 156 -34.52 45.41 10.98
N GLU A 157 -35.43 44.80 11.74
CA GLU A 157 -35.56 44.93 13.20
C GLU A 157 -34.32 44.38 13.92
N MET A 158 -33.73 43.27 13.45
CA MET A 158 -32.51 42.69 14.02
C MET A 158 -31.29 43.56 13.74
N ARG A 159 -31.21 44.19 12.56
CA ARG A 159 -30.15 45.16 12.26
C ARG A 159 -30.28 46.41 13.13
N LEU A 160 -31.51 46.89 13.32
CA LEU A 160 -31.79 48.03 14.21
C LEU A 160 -31.38 47.70 15.64
N LEU A 161 -31.78 46.52 16.16
CA LEU A 161 -31.38 46.06 17.49
C LEU A 161 -29.85 45.97 17.63
N ASN A 162 -29.14 45.42 16.63
CA ASN A 162 -27.67 45.38 16.65
C ASN A 162 -27.06 46.79 16.64
N SER A 163 -27.62 47.71 15.87
CA SER A 163 -27.16 49.11 15.88
C SER A 163 -27.40 49.78 17.23
N GLN A 164 -28.52 49.51 17.89
CA GLN A 164 -28.85 50.02 19.22
C GLN A 164 -27.93 49.43 20.30
N LEU A 165 -27.64 48.12 20.25
CA LEU A 165 -26.68 47.48 21.15
C LEU A 165 -25.26 48.06 20.96
N SER A 166 -24.85 48.29 19.71
CA SER A 166 -23.56 48.92 19.42
C SER A 166 -23.48 50.36 19.97
N LEU A 167 -24.58 51.12 19.84
CA LEU A 167 -24.68 52.47 20.38
C LEU A 167 -24.65 52.47 21.90
N ALA A 168 -25.37 51.56 22.57
CA ALA A 168 -25.35 51.43 24.02
C ALA A 168 -23.93 51.15 24.55
N ASN A 169 -23.18 50.30 23.86
CA ASN A 169 -21.79 49.98 24.20
C ASN A 169 -20.86 51.21 24.05
N ILE A 170 -21.09 52.03 23.02
CA ILE A 170 -20.36 53.30 22.81
C ILE A 170 -20.73 54.33 23.89
N LEU A 171 -22.00 54.41 24.26
CA LEU A 171 -22.48 55.34 25.29
C LEU A 171 -21.90 54.98 26.67
N GLU A 172 -21.81 53.69 27.01
CA GLU A 172 -21.16 53.22 28.25
C GLU A 172 -19.68 53.62 28.30
N GLN A 173 -18.97 53.51 27.17
CA GLN A 173 -17.57 53.96 27.06
C GLN A 173 -17.43 55.49 27.17
N LEU A 174 -18.38 56.25 26.61
CA LEU A 174 -18.43 57.70 26.72
C LEU A 174 -18.74 58.17 28.14
N ASP A 175 -19.66 57.51 28.85
CA ASP A 175 -19.96 57.82 30.24
C ASP A 175 -18.76 57.58 31.15
N ALA A 176 -17.99 56.51 30.91
CA ALA A 176 -16.72 56.28 31.61
C ALA A 176 -15.69 57.41 31.34
N LEU A 177 -15.64 57.94 30.12
CA LEU A 177 -14.79 59.08 29.74
C LEU A 177 -15.26 60.41 30.36
N ILE A 178 -16.57 60.62 30.46
CA ILE A 178 -17.16 61.83 31.03
C ILE A 178 -16.97 61.84 32.55
N GLN A 179 -17.15 60.71 33.23
CA GLN A 179 -16.85 60.56 34.66
C GLN A 179 -15.36 60.85 34.97
N ALA A 180 -14.46 60.57 34.04
CA ALA A 180 -13.04 60.89 34.18
C ALA A 180 -12.73 62.40 34.09
N ASN A 181 -13.63 63.20 33.49
CA ASN A 181 -13.37 64.61 33.16
C ASN A 181 -14.19 65.62 33.99
N SER A 182 -15.02 65.18 34.93
CA SER A 182 -16.04 66.02 35.57
C SER A 182 -15.60 66.80 36.82
N VAL A 183 -14.32 67.17 36.99
CA VAL A 183 -13.86 67.93 38.20
C VAL A 183 -13.66 69.44 37.91
N ASP A 184 -14.76 70.16 38.15
CA ASP A 184 -14.98 71.52 38.70
C ASP A 184 -14.32 72.80 38.13
N GLY A 185 -15.19 73.68 37.58
CA GLY A 185 -14.90 75.00 37.02
C GLY A 185 -14.69 76.16 38.00
N ARG A 186 -14.57 75.92 39.31
CA ARG A 186 -14.21 76.98 40.30
C ARG A 186 -12.73 76.95 40.71
N SER A 187 -11.98 75.90 40.34
CA SER A 187 -10.52 75.82 40.55
C SER A 187 -9.69 76.48 39.45
N ILE A 188 -10.30 76.92 38.33
CA ILE A 188 -9.59 77.40 37.14
C ILE A 188 -8.88 78.75 37.39
N VAL A 189 -9.48 79.63 38.21
CA VAL A 189 -8.92 80.97 38.49
C VAL A 189 -7.83 80.93 39.56
N ALA A 190 -7.91 80.00 40.52
CA ALA A 190 -6.84 79.74 41.49
C ALA A 190 -5.69 78.92 40.86
N ARG A 191 -6.02 77.98 39.96
CA ARG A 191 -5.03 77.25 39.14
C ARG A 191 -4.26 78.18 38.24
N ALA A 192 -4.82 79.14 37.53
CA ALA A 192 -4.01 79.99 36.64
C ALA A 192 -2.85 80.72 37.37
N LYS A 193 -3.05 81.15 38.62
CA LYS A 193 -1.99 81.77 39.44
C LYS A 193 -1.01 80.75 40.02
N GLN A 194 -1.49 79.57 40.40
CA GLN A 194 -0.66 78.52 40.98
C GLN A 194 0.03 77.64 39.92
N GLU A 195 -0.54 77.52 38.72
CA GLU A 195 -0.01 76.93 37.48
C GLU A 195 1.12 77.80 36.97
N HIS A 196 1.01 79.12 36.95
CA HIS A 196 2.14 79.93 36.51
C HIS A 196 3.38 79.74 37.41
N VAL A 197 3.19 79.67 38.74
CA VAL A 197 4.26 79.38 39.71
C VAL A 197 4.72 77.92 39.62
N MET A 198 3.78 76.98 39.50
CA MET A 198 4.08 75.55 39.32
C MET A 198 4.70 75.27 37.96
N GLU A 199 4.49 76.09 36.94
CA GLU A 199 5.03 75.92 35.58
C GLU A 199 6.46 76.44 35.52
N ILE A 200 6.78 77.52 36.25
CA ILE A 200 8.17 77.91 36.51
C ILE A 200 8.89 76.81 37.30
N VAL A 201 8.27 76.27 38.36
CA VAL A 201 8.84 75.16 39.16
C VAL A 201 8.90 73.85 38.35
N LYS A 202 7.94 73.57 37.47
CA LYS A 202 7.85 72.39 36.61
C LYS A 202 8.81 72.51 35.43
N GLN A 203 9.10 73.70 34.92
CA GLN A 203 10.16 73.91 33.93
C GLN A 203 11.55 73.73 34.57
N GLU A 204 11.76 74.16 35.81
CA GLU A 204 13.01 73.89 36.54
C GLU A 204 13.15 72.43 37.00
N LEU A 205 12.07 71.80 37.48
CA LEU A 205 12.05 70.37 37.75
C LEU A 205 12.18 69.56 36.46
N ALA A 206 11.55 69.95 35.35
CA ALA A 206 11.75 69.32 34.04
C ALA A 206 13.16 69.55 33.49
N ARG A 207 13.82 70.68 33.80
CA ARG A 207 15.25 70.87 33.48
C ARG A 207 16.15 69.98 34.35
N ARG A 208 15.84 69.81 35.63
CA ARG A 208 16.57 68.90 36.54
C ARG A 208 16.32 67.43 36.20
N GLU A 209 15.10 67.06 35.86
CA GLU A 209 14.72 65.74 35.36
C GLU A 209 15.28 65.50 33.97
N ALA A 210 15.26 66.47 33.04
CA ALA A 210 15.92 66.34 31.75
C ALA A 210 17.44 66.16 31.91
N ARG A 211 18.07 66.79 32.92
CA ARG A 211 19.49 66.54 33.26
C ARG A 211 19.71 65.17 33.88
N LYS A 212 18.84 64.69 34.78
CA LYS A 212 18.90 63.32 35.33
C LYS A 212 18.64 62.26 34.26
N VAL A 213 17.61 62.46 33.43
CA VAL A 213 17.26 61.63 32.28
C VAL A 213 18.43 61.64 31.30
N ALA A 214 19.02 62.79 30.95
CA ALA A 214 20.21 62.86 30.09
C ALA A 214 21.45 62.18 30.69
N GLN A 215 21.61 62.17 32.02
CA GLN A 215 22.67 61.42 32.70
C GLN A 215 22.41 59.90 32.71
N THR A 216 21.14 59.48 32.82
CA THR A 216 20.73 58.06 32.78
C THR A 216 20.48 57.52 31.37
N TYR A 217 20.31 58.39 30.38
CA TYR A 217 19.98 58.05 28.99
C TYR A 217 21.06 57.19 28.33
N PRO A 218 22.37 57.48 28.50
CA PRO A 218 23.43 56.61 28.02
C PRO A 218 23.33 55.19 28.60
N ALA A 219 23.02 55.07 29.90
CA ALA A 219 22.86 53.78 30.57
C ALA A 219 21.65 53.00 30.03
N VAL A 220 20.49 53.66 29.85
CA VAL A 220 19.29 53.04 29.27
C VAL A 220 19.50 52.64 27.80
N ILE A 221 20.23 53.44 27.01
CA ILE A 221 20.58 53.09 25.63
C ILE A 221 21.55 51.90 25.61
N GLN A 222 22.52 51.85 26.53
CA GLN A 222 23.42 50.70 26.70
C GLN A 222 22.65 49.44 27.09
N GLU A 223 21.70 49.55 28.02
CA GLU A 223 20.89 48.43 28.48
C GLU A 223 19.97 47.90 27.36
N LYS A 224 19.34 48.80 26.59
CA LYS A 224 18.57 48.42 25.38
C LYS A 224 19.46 47.79 24.30
N ARG A 225 20.68 48.30 24.09
CA ARG A 225 21.65 47.68 23.17
C ARG A 225 22.09 46.29 23.64
N ASN A 226 22.35 46.14 24.93
CA ASN A 226 22.74 44.86 25.53
C ASN A 226 21.60 43.86 25.45
N LYS A 227 20.37 44.27 25.77
CA LYS A 227 19.16 43.43 25.62
C LYS A 227 18.95 42.99 24.18
N LYS A 228 19.10 43.90 23.21
CA LYS A 228 19.00 43.58 21.78
C LYS A 228 20.16 42.70 21.28
N LYS A 229 21.34 42.76 21.91
CA LYS A 229 22.45 41.83 21.66
C LYS A 229 22.13 40.43 22.21
N MET A 230 21.60 40.34 23.42
CA MET A 230 21.18 39.09 24.05
C MET A 230 20.07 38.39 23.26
N GLU A 231 19.03 39.13 22.83
CA GLU A 231 17.97 38.58 21.95
C GLU A 231 18.55 38.03 20.64
N LYS A 232 19.49 38.74 20.01
CA LYS A 232 20.17 38.25 18.80
C LYS A 232 21.02 37.00 19.05
N GLU A 233 21.63 36.86 20.23
CA GLU A 233 22.37 35.65 20.60
C GLU A 233 21.43 34.48 20.89
N GLU A 234 20.27 34.72 21.52
CA GLU A 234 19.24 33.71 21.72
C GLU A 234 18.63 33.24 20.40
N ASP A 235 18.31 34.17 19.50
CA ASP A 235 17.86 33.83 18.14
C ASP A 235 18.90 33.00 17.38
N ARG A 236 20.19 33.35 17.50
CA ARG A 236 21.28 32.53 16.92
C ARG A 236 21.33 31.13 17.51
N LYS A 237 21.15 30.98 18.83
CA LYS A 237 21.09 29.67 19.49
C LYS A 237 19.88 28.85 19.04
N ILE A 238 18.72 29.49 18.88
CA ILE A 238 17.50 28.83 18.37
C ILE A 238 17.71 28.38 16.92
N GLN A 239 18.24 29.24 16.06
CA GLN A 239 18.57 28.89 14.67
C GLN A 239 19.60 27.75 14.60
N GLN A 240 20.63 27.77 15.45
CA GLN A 240 21.59 26.67 15.54
C GLN A 240 20.93 25.36 15.97
N ARG A 241 20.03 25.37 16.96
CA ARG A 241 19.28 24.18 17.39
C ARG A 241 18.39 23.64 16.27
N VAL A 242 17.75 24.51 15.48
CA VAL A 242 16.94 24.10 14.32
C VAL A 242 17.82 23.46 13.24
N ILE A 243 18.99 24.04 12.96
CA ILE A 243 19.95 23.49 12.00
C ILE A 243 20.51 22.14 12.47
N GLU A 244 20.86 22.00 13.75
CA GLU A 244 21.34 20.73 14.32
C GLU A 244 20.26 19.66 14.30
N LYS A 245 19.02 20.00 14.61
CA LYS A 245 17.88 19.08 14.51
C LYS A 245 17.64 18.62 13.07
N ALA A 246 17.64 19.55 12.12
CA ALA A 246 17.52 19.22 10.70
C ALA A 246 18.66 18.33 10.19
N LYS A 247 19.91 18.55 10.66
CA LYS A 247 21.05 17.67 10.35
C LYS A 247 20.90 16.27 10.94
N LEU A 248 20.38 16.17 12.17
CA LEU A 248 20.07 14.89 12.81
C LEU A 248 18.98 14.13 12.06
N GLU A 249 17.90 14.80 11.67
CA GLU A 249 16.82 14.22 10.88
C GLU A 249 17.32 13.72 9.51
N LEU A 250 18.14 14.51 8.81
CA LEU A 250 18.80 14.11 7.56
C LEU A 250 19.71 12.89 7.73
N LYS A 251 20.44 12.80 8.85
CA LYS A 251 21.32 11.67 9.15
C LYS A 251 20.50 10.40 9.42
N ILE A 252 19.43 10.51 10.20
CA ILE A 252 18.51 9.39 10.46
C ILE A 252 17.88 8.91 9.15
N GLU A 253 17.44 9.83 8.28
CA GLU A 253 16.88 9.47 6.98
C GLU A 253 17.90 8.76 6.10
N ALA A 254 19.14 9.25 6.02
CA ALA A 254 20.23 8.61 5.30
C ALA A 254 20.52 7.19 5.85
N ASP A 255 20.64 7.03 7.16
CA ASP A 255 20.89 5.74 7.82
C ASP A 255 19.75 4.75 7.56
N THR A 256 18.48 5.21 7.56
CA THR A 256 17.32 4.35 7.26
C THR A 256 17.27 3.93 5.79
N LEU A 257 17.66 4.81 4.86
CA LEU A 257 17.75 4.48 3.43
C LEU A 257 18.88 3.50 3.16
N GLU A 258 20.02 3.65 3.84
CA GLU A 258 21.14 2.72 3.75
C GLU A 258 20.77 1.34 4.33
N ALA A 259 20.11 1.30 5.49
CA ALA A 259 19.62 0.05 6.07
C ALA A 259 18.62 -0.67 5.15
N LYS A 260 17.70 0.07 4.50
CA LYS A 260 16.77 -0.49 3.50
C LYS A 260 17.50 -1.03 2.26
N ARG A 261 18.53 -0.30 1.77
CA ARG A 261 19.37 -0.77 0.66
C ARG A 261 20.13 -2.04 1.03
N GLN A 262 20.74 -2.11 2.20
CA GLN A 262 21.47 -3.30 2.66
C GLN A 262 20.53 -4.49 2.88
N ALA A 263 19.33 -4.27 3.43
CA ALA A 263 18.31 -5.30 3.55
C ALA A 263 17.87 -5.84 2.19
N GLY A 264 17.58 -4.96 1.22
CA GLY A 264 17.25 -5.36 -0.14
C GLY A 264 18.39 -6.11 -0.84
N PHE A 265 19.65 -5.72 -0.60
CA PHE A 265 20.80 -6.44 -1.16
C PHE A 265 20.95 -7.86 -0.59
N ARG A 266 20.72 -8.02 0.72
CA ARG A 266 20.71 -9.33 1.38
C ARG A 266 19.59 -10.23 0.85
N GLU A 267 18.38 -9.69 0.68
CA GLU A 267 17.25 -10.44 0.11
C GLU A 267 17.55 -10.96 -1.31
N VAL A 268 18.16 -10.12 -2.15
CA VAL A 268 18.58 -10.52 -3.51
C VAL A 268 19.68 -11.58 -3.46
N GLN A 269 20.66 -11.44 -2.55
CA GLN A 269 21.74 -12.40 -2.37
C GLN A 269 21.22 -13.76 -1.86
N ASP A 270 20.27 -13.75 -0.92
CA ASP A 270 19.61 -14.95 -0.40
C ASP A 270 18.74 -15.62 -1.47
N ALA A 271 18.01 -14.84 -2.29
CA ALA A 271 17.25 -15.36 -3.42
C ALA A 271 18.17 -15.98 -4.48
N TYR A 272 19.32 -15.34 -4.78
CA TYR A 272 20.30 -15.86 -5.73
C TYR A 272 20.95 -17.16 -5.24
N THR A 273 21.33 -17.24 -3.97
CA THR A 273 21.91 -18.45 -3.38
C THR A 273 20.90 -19.60 -3.32
N ARG A 274 19.64 -19.34 -2.95
CA ARG A 274 18.56 -20.34 -3.04
C ARG A 274 18.36 -20.84 -4.47
N ALA A 275 18.31 -19.93 -5.45
CA ALA A 275 18.18 -20.32 -6.85
C ALA A 275 19.37 -21.16 -7.35
N LEU A 276 20.58 -20.90 -6.85
CA LEU A 276 21.76 -21.70 -7.15
C LEU A 276 21.68 -23.10 -6.51
N GLN A 277 21.24 -23.18 -5.26
CA GLN A 277 21.01 -24.44 -4.55
C GLN A 277 19.93 -25.28 -5.24
N ASP A 278 18.81 -24.69 -5.64
CA ASP A 278 17.74 -25.36 -6.39
C ASP A 278 18.20 -25.89 -7.74
N LYS A 279 19.13 -25.18 -8.41
CA LYS A 279 19.74 -25.68 -9.65
C LYS A 279 20.65 -26.88 -9.38
N MET A 280 21.42 -26.86 -8.29
CA MET A 280 22.26 -27.98 -7.89
C MET A 280 21.44 -29.21 -7.50
N THR A 281 20.38 -29.05 -6.70
CA THR A 281 19.51 -30.16 -6.30
C THR A 281 18.84 -30.80 -7.51
N LYS A 282 18.28 -30.01 -8.43
CA LYS A 282 17.72 -30.52 -9.69
C LYS A 282 18.75 -31.23 -10.56
N ALA A 283 20.00 -30.77 -10.58
CA ALA A 283 21.07 -31.45 -11.31
C ALA A 283 21.45 -32.79 -10.67
N ILE A 284 21.42 -32.89 -9.35
CA ILE A 284 21.64 -34.13 -8.61
C ILE A 284 20.48 -35.11 -8.83
N GLU A 285 19.23 -34.65 -8.70
CA GLU A 285 18.03 -35.44 -8.96
C GLU A 285 17.99 -35.96 -10.40
N LYS A 286 18.36 -35.13 -11.37
CA LYS A 286 18.46 -35.55 -12.77
C LYS A 286 19.52 -36.64 -12.96
N LYS A 287 20.71 -36.50 -12.36
CA LYS A 287 21.75 -37.54 -12.42
C LYS A 287 21.31 -38.84 -11.75
N ALA A 288 20.58 -38.75 -10.63
CA ALA A 288 20.03 -39.93 -9.96
C ALA A 288 18.98 -40.63 -10.84
N HIS A 289 18.09 -39.85 -11.46
CA HIS A 289 17.10 -40.38 -12.39
C HIS A 289 17.73 -41.00 -13.64
N ASP A 290 18.74 -40.36 -14.22
CA ASP A 290 19.47 -40.89 -15.38
C ASP A 290 20.16 -42.22 -15.00
N ALA A 291 20.73 -42.35 -13.80
CA ALA A 291 21.32 -43.59 -13.29
C ALA A 291 20.28 -44.70 -13.03
N GLU A 292 19.08 -44.36 -12.55
CA GLU A 292 17.97 -45.31 -12.40
C GLU A 292 17.52 -45.85 -13.77
N VAL A 293 17.38 -44.97 -14.76
CA VAL A 293 17.00 -45.36 -16.13
C VAL A 293 18.07 -46.26 -16.78
N GLU A 294 19.36 -45.96 -16.59
CA GLU A 294 20.45 -46.82 -17.04
C GLU A 294 20.42 -48.21 -16.37
N PHE A 295 20.12 -48.27 -15.08
CA PHE A 295 19.98 -49.52 -14.34
C PHE A 295 18.78 -50.35 -14.81
N GLU A 296 17.61 -49.72 -15.00
CA GLU A 296 16.42 -50.39 -15.56
C GLU A 296 16.68 -50.92 -16.97
N HIS A 297 17.39 -50.14 -17.80
CA HIS A 297 17.74 -50.57 -19.15
C HIS A 297 18.72 -51.75 -19.14
N ALA A 298 19.71 -51.76 -18.24
CA ALA A 298 20.62 -52.88 -18.06
C ALA A 298 19.88 -54.16 -17.60
N LEU A 299 18.94 -54.05 -16.65
CA LEU A 299 18.08 -55.16 -16.24
C LEU A 299 17.21 -55.68 -17.40
N TYR A 300 16.66 -54.78 -18.22
CA TYR A 300 15.88 -55.16 -19.39
C TYR A 300 16.73 -55.88 -20.45
N GLN A 301 17.95 -55.41 -20.70
CA GLN A 301 18.89 -56.08 -21.60
C GLN A 301 19.27 -57.47 -21.06
N GLN A 302 19.50 -57.60 -19.76
CA GLN A 302 19.79 -58.89 -19.15
C GLN A 302 18.59 -59.86 -19.24
N ALA A 303 17.37 -59.38 -18.97
CA ALA A 303 16.15 -60.19 -19.09
C ALA A 303 15.88 -60.64 -20.54
N THR A 304 16.14 -59.78 -21.52
CA THR A 304 16.01 -60.13 -22.94
C THR A 304 17.10 -61.12 -23.38
N HIS A 305 18.34 -60.96 -22.91
CA HIS A 305 19.43 -61.91 -23.13
C HIS A 305 19.09 -63.29 -22.52
N ASP A 306 18.64 -63.33 -21.27
CA ASP A 306 18.25 -64.56 -20.57
C ASP A 306 17.06 -65.26 -21.26
N CYS A 307 16.10 -64.49 -21.76
CA CYS A 307 15.00 -65.02 -22.56
C CYS A 307 15.53 -65.63 -23.87
N SER A 308 16.47 -64.95 -24.54
CA SER A 308 17.08 -65.45 -25.76
C SER A 308 17.90 -66.74 -25.53
N GLU A 309 18.65 -66.82 -24.42
CA GLU A 309 19.41 -68.01 -24.01
C GLU A 309 18.47 -69.17 -23.68
N LYS A 310 17.37 -68.92 -22.97
CA LYS A 310 16.32 -69.92 -22.74
C LYS A 310 15.71 -70.42 -24.05
N LEU A 311 15.45 -69.54 -25.01
CA LEU A 311 14.95 -69.92 -26.34
C LEU A 311 15.97 -70.74 -27.13
N LYS A 312 17.26 -70.38 -27.10
CA LYS A 312 18.34 -71.19 -27.70
C LYS A 312 18.42 -72.55 -27.03
N ASN A 313 18.34 -72.64 -25.70
CA ASN A 313 18.35 -73.90 -24.97
C ASN A 313 17.14 -74.76 -25.30
N VAL A 314 15.95 -74.18 -25.46
CA VAL A 314 14.76 -74.90 -25.96
C VAL A 314 14.97 -75.39 -27.39
N ALA A 315 15.58 -74.59 -28.26
CA ALA A 315 15.91 -75.00 -29.63
C ALA A 315 16.94 -76.15 -29.66
N VAL A 316 17.97 -76.10 -28.82
CA VAL A 316 18.96 -77.18 -28.64
C VAL A 316 18.30 -78.43 -28.06
N MET A 317 17.42 -78.30 -27.07
CA MET A 317 16.68 -79.44 -26.51
C MET A 317 15.73 -80.05 -27.54
N LYS A 318 15.07 -79.24 -28.37
CA LYS A 318 14.29 -79.72 -29.53
C LYS A 318 15.19 -80.39 -30.56
N SER A 319 16.39 -79.86 -30.82
CA SER A 319 17.37 -80.48 -31.72
C SER A 319 17.86 -81.82 -31.20
N LYS A 320 18.21 -81.92 -29.91
CA LYS A 320 18.61 -83.17 -29.24
C LYS A 320 17.45 -84.17 -29.17
N ALA A 321 16.22 -83.70 -28.99
CA ALA A 321 15.02 -84.55 -29.08
C ALA A 321 14.80 -85.05 -30.51
N LYS A 322 15.04 -84.22 -31.53
CA LYS A 322 15.04 -84.63 -32.94
C LYS A 322 16.17 -85.61 -33.25
N GLU A 323 17.36 -85.40 -32.71
CA GLU A 323 18.53 -86.28 -32.88
C GLU A 323 18.30 -87.64 -32.25
N ARG A 324 17.76 -87.70 -31.02
CA ARG A 324 17.27 -88.95 -30.41
C ARG A 324 16.16 -89.61 -31.23
N ALA A 325 15.26 -88.81 -31.81
CA ALA A 325 14.26 -89.33 -32.73
C ALA A 325 14.89 -89.83 -34.05
N TYR A 326 15.97 -89.21 -34.53
CA TYR A 326 16.72 -89.66 -35.70
C TYR A 326 17.52 -90.92 -35.43
N ASP A 327 18.09 -91.10 -34.23
CA ASP A 327 18.76 -92.33 -33.81
C ASP A 327 17.74 -93.49 -33.69
N VAL A 328 16.58 -93.23 -33.09
CA VAL A 328 15.46 -94.18 -33.07
C VAL A 328 14.93 -94.44 -34.49
N VAL A 329 14.85 -93.42 -35.36
CA VAL A 329 14.47 -93.59 -36.77
C VAL A 329 15.53 -94.37 -37.53
N LYS A 330 16.82 -94.26 -37.23
CA LYS A 330 17.91 -95.01 -37.86
C LYS A 330 17.85 -96.49 -37.50
N GLU A 331 17.55 -96.81 -36.24
CA GLU A 331 17.22 -98.17 -35.80
C GLU A 331 15.93 -98.68 -36.47
N LYS A 332 14.89 -97.84 -36.56
CA LYS A 332 13.63 -98.17 -37.25
C LYS A 332 13.79 -98.25 -38.77
N VAL A 333 14.72 -97.54 -39.41
CA VAL A 333 14.98 -97.59 -40.86
C VAL A 333 15.56 -98.95 -41.25
N HIS A 334 16.39 -99.52 -40.38
CA HIS A 334 16.91 -100.88 -40.55
C HIS A 334 15.80 -101.94 -40.35
N GLU A 335 14.86 -101.70 -39.44
CA GLU A 335 13.62 -102.49 -39.34
C GLU A 335 12.63 -102.20 -40.51
N LEU A 336 12.74 -101.05 -41.18
CA LEU A 336 11.83 -100.62 -42.25
C LEU A 336 12.17 -101.17 -43.63
N GLU A 337 13.41 -101.57 -43.91
CA GLU A 337 13.74 -102.36 -45.12
C GLU A 337 13.06 -103.74 -45.09
N ILE A 338 12.72 -104.25 -43.90
CA ILE A 338 11.96 -105.49 -43.68
C ILE A 338 10.43 -105.24 -43.74
N VAL A 339 10.00 -103.98 -43.55
CA VAL A 339 8.58 -103.58 -43.46
C VAL A 339 8.08 -102.83 -44.70
N THR A 340 8.95 -102.43 -45.65
CA THR A 340 8.57 -101.84 -46.94
C THR A 340 7.68 -102.74 -47.80
N ASP A 341 7.76 -104.07 -47.64
CA ASP A 341 6.82 -105.03 -48.24
C ASP A 341 5.43 -105.03 -47.57
N PHE A 342 5.35 -104.58 -46.31
CA PHE A 342 4.09 -104.44 -45.58
C PHE A 342 3.38 -103.10 -45.88
N ARG A 343 4.14 -102.08 -46.31
CA ARG A 343 3.67 -100.69 -46.53
C ARG A 343 2.90 -100.44 -47.83
N ILE A 344 2.82 -101.39 -48.76
CA ILE A 344 1.81 -101.33 -49.84
C ILE A 344 0.40 -101.60 -49.28
N ARG A 345 0.27 -102.32 -48.16
CA ARG A 345 -1.03 -102.64 -47.53
C ARG A 345 -1.56 -101.54 -46.63
N ASP A 346 -0.67 -100.68 -46.14
CA ASP A 346 -1.04 -99.59 -45.24
C ASP A 346 -1.31 -98.29 -45.97
N ALA A 347 -1.47 -98.25 -47.30
CA ALA A 347 -2.11 -97.13 -48.03
C ALA A 347 -3.62 -96.99 -47.72
N VAL A 348 -4.10 -97.76 -46.73
CA VAL A 348 -5.33 -97.58 -45.96
C VAL A 348 -5.14 -96.53 -44.83
N GLU A 349 -3.92 -95.97 -44.70
CA GLU A 349 -3.44 -94.62 -44.30
C GLU A 349 -4.24 -93.45 -44.94
N LYS A 350 -5.53 -93.63 -45.16
CA LYS A 350 -6.46 -92.63 -45.71
C LYS A 350 -7.24 -91.87 -44.64
N MET A 351 -7.05 -92.15 -43.35
CA MET A 351 -7.94 -91.60 -42.30
C MET A 351 -7.32 -90.60 -41.32
N GLN A 352 -6.00 -90.32 -41.33
CA GLN A 352 -5.37 -89.59 -40.20
C GLN A 352 -4.93 -88.12 -40.45
N ASN A 353 -5.34 -87.44 -41.54
CA ASN A 353 -4.81 -86.11 -41.90
C ASN A 353 -5.82 -84.91 -41.92
N ALA A 354 -6.85 -84.90 -41.06
CA ALA A 354 -7.93 -83.88 -41.12
C ALA A 354 -7.67 -82.51 -40.43
N HIS A 355 -6.56 -82.30 -39.71
CA HIS A 355 -6.43 -81.16 -38.78
C HIS A 355 -5.32 -80.11 -39.05
N LYS A 356 -4.54 -80.22 -40.13
CA LYS A 356 -3.40 -79.30 -40.36
C LYS A 356 -3.78 -77.84 -40.71
N GLY A 357 -4.93 -77.58 -41.35
CA GLY A 357 -5.29 -76.22 -41.80
C GLY A 357 -5.97 -75.31 -40.77
N ARG A 358 -6.46 -75.83 -39.63
CA ARG A 358 -7.23 -75.02 -38.65
C ARG A 358 -6.35 -74.20 -37.70
N LEU A 359 -5.14 -74.67 -37.40
CA LEU A 359 -4.20 -73.93 -36.56
C LEU A 359 -3.61 -72.75 -37.32
N GLU A 360 -3.18 -72.95 -38.58
CA GLU A 360 -2.69 -71.88 -39.45
C GLU A 360 -3.76 -70.79 -39.67
N GLN A 361 -5.02 -71.15 -39.89
CA GLN A 361 -6.11 -70.17 -40.00
C GLN A 361 -6.42 -69.43 -38.68
N ARG A 362 -6.18 -70.06 -37.51
CA ARG A 362 -6.34 -69.39 -36.21
C ARG A 362 -5.17 -68.44 -35.93
N GLU A 363 -3.94 -68.87 -36.22
CA GLU A 363 -2.73 -68.05 -36.07
C GLU A 363 -2.76 -66.83 -36.99
N ILE A 364 -3.25 -66.98 -38.23
CA ILE A 364 -3.45 -65.85 -39.15
C ILE A 364 -4.50 -64.88 -38.59
N ARG A 365 -5.66 -65.36 -38.11
CA ARG A 365 -6.70 -64.48 -37.53
C ARG A 365 -6.26 -63.81 -36.23
N ASP A 366 -5.44 -64.47 -35.42
CA ASP A 366 -4.91 -63.90 -34.19
C ASP A 366 -3.82 -62.87 -34.49
N ALA A 367 -2.99 -63.10 -35.51
CA ALA A 367 -2.04 -62.12 -36.02
C ALA A 367 -2.75 -60.89 -36.63
N GLU A 368 -3.80 -61.10 -37.43
CA GLU A 368 -4.64 -60.03 -38.00
C GLU A 368 -5.31 -59.20 -36.91
N ARG A 369 -5.90 -59.84 -35.88
CA ARG A 369 -6.49 -59.14 -34.73
C ARG A 369 -5.45 -58.35 -33.93
N ARG A 370 -4.25 -58.90 -33.78
CA ARG A 370 -3.14 -58.19 -33.09
C ARG A 370 -2.68 -56.97 -33.89
N ILE A 371 -2.50 -57.10 -35.20
CA ILE A 371 -2.15 -55.99 -36.09
C ILE A 371 -3.25 -54.91 -36.05
N GLN A 372 -4.53 -55.30 -36.10
CA GLN A 372 -5.66 -54.37 -35.99
C GLN A 372 -5.62 -53.60 -34.66
N LEU A 373 -5.50 -54.30 -33.52
CA LEU A 373 -5.36 -53.66 -32.20
C LEU A 373 -4.16 -52.70 -32.12
N ASP A 374 -2.99 -53.12 -32.61
CA ASP A 374 -1.79 -52.27 -32.60
C ASP A 374 -1.99 -51.01 -33.47
N THR A 375 -2.67 -51.13 -34.62
CA THR A 375 -3.00 -49.97 -35.46
C THR A 375 -4.04 -49.04 -34.82
N GLU A 376 -5.03 -49.58 -34.11
CA GLU A 376 -6.03 -48.80 -33.38
C GLU A 376 -5.40 -48.06 -32.19
N VAL A 377 -4.53 -48.72 -31.43
CA VAL A 377 -3.76 -48.08 -30.34
C VAL A 377 -2.84 -47.00 -30.89
N ALA A 378 -2.16 -47.24 -32.01
CA ALA A 378 -1.32 -46.23 -32.65
C ALA A 378 -2.12 -45.02 -33.14
N LYS A 379 -3.29 -45.24 -33.76
CA LYS A 379 -4.22 -44.17 -34.17
C LYS A 379 -4.74 -43.39 -32.96
N GLY A 380 -5.11 -44.07 -31.87
CA GLY A 380 -5.56 -43.44 -30.63
C GLY A 380 -4.47 -42.56 -29.99
N ARG A 381 -3.22 -43.05 -29.95
CA ARG A 381 -2.07 -42.25 -29.48
C ARG A 381 -1.80 -41.05 -30.38
N ALA A 382 -1.87 -41.22 -31.71
CA ALA A 382 -1.67 -40.13 -32.66
C ALA A 382 -2.75 -39.03 -32.50
N LEU A 383 -4.01 -39.42 -32.30
CA LEU A 383 -5.11 -38.48 -32.03
C LEU A 383 -4.89 -37.73 -30.71
N GLN A 384 -4.50 -38.43 -29.63
CA GLN A 384 -4.24 -37.79 -28.33
C GLN A 384 -3.06 -36.80 -28.40
N VAL A 385 -2.00 -37.12 -29.17
CA VAL A 385 -0.89 -36.19 -29.41
C VAL A 385 -1.34 -34.99 -30.23
N ALA A 386 -2.18 -35.19 -31.25
CA ALA A 386 -2.72 -34.12 -32.07
C ALA A 386 -3.64 -33.17 -31.27
N GLU A 387 -4.49 -33.71 -30.41
CA GLU A 387 -5.35 -32.93 -29.50
C GLU A 387 -4.53 -32.10 -28.52
N ARG A 388 -3.54 -32.71 -27.84
CA ARG A 388 -2.64 -31.97 -26.94
C ARG A 388 -1.84 -30.88 -27.66
N LYS A 389 -1.46 -31.11 -28.91
CA LYS A 389 -0.78 -30.09 -29.73
C LYS A 389 -1.72 -28.94 -30.05
N ARG A 390 -2.97 -29.23 -30.43
CA ARG A 390 -4.02 -28.24 -30.69
C ARG A 390 -4.35 -27.41 -29.45
N GLU A 391 -4.50 -28.03 -28.28
CA GLU A 391 -4.71 -27.33 -27.00
C GLU A 391 -3.54 -26.38 -26.68
N ARG A 392 -2.30 -26.81 -26.89
CA ARG A 392 -1.12 -25.95 -26.70
C ARG A 392 -1.07 -24.78 -27.68
N GLU A 393 -1.52 -24.98 -28.92
CA GLU A 393 -1.61 -23.90 -29.92
C GLU A 393 -2.71 -22.90 -29.56
N ILE A 394 -3.85 -23.36 -29.07
CA ILE A 394 -4.94 -22.51 -28.56
C ILE A 394 -4.45 -21.69 -27.35
N LEU A 395 -3.86 -22.33 -26.34
CA LEU A 395 -3.30 -21.63 -25.16
C LEU A 395 -2.24 -20.59 -25.54
N LYS A 396 -1.42 -20.88 -26.55
CA LYS A 396 -0.45 -19.90 -27.08
C LYS A 396 -1.15 -18.73 -27.76
N ALA A 397 -2.19 -18.98 -28.56
CA ALA A 397 -2.96 -17.94 -29.23
C ALA A 397 -3.71 -17.05 -28.23
N GLU A 398 -4.37 -17.64 -27.23
CA GLU A 398 -5.01 -16.92 -26.12
C GLU A 398 -3.99 -16.10 -25.34
N GLY A 399 -2.84 -16.69 -24.99
CA GLY A 399 -1.75 -15.97 -24.32
C GLY A 399 -1.19 -14.81 -25.13
N GLN A 400 -1.17 -14.90 -26.46
CA GLN A 400 -0.78 -13.78 -27.34
C GLN A 400 -1.86 -12.70 -27.41
N GLN A 401 -3.15 -13.07 -27.45
CA GLN A 401 -4.25 -12.12 -27.43
C GLN A 401 -4.30 -11.34 -26.11
N VAL A 402 -4.12 -12.01 -24.97
CA VAL A 402 -4.06 -11.35 -23.66
C VAL A 402 -2.89 -10.37 -23.56
N ARG A 403 -1.71 -10.73 -24.08
CA ARG A 403 -0.56 -9.80 -24.12
C ARG A 403 -0.86 -8.57 -24.97
N LYS A 404 -1.45 -8.75 -26.16
CA LYS A 404 -1.84 -7.62 -27.02
C LYS A 404 -2.87 -6.72 -26.35
N ALA A 405 -3.84 -7.29 -25.63
CA ALA A 405 -4.81 -6.51 -24.87
C ALA A 405 -4.13 -5.69 -23.76
N LEU A 406 -3.24 -6.32 -22.97
CA LEU A 406 -2.48 -5.62 -21.93
C LEU A 406 -1.56 -4.52 -22.50
N ASP A 407 -0.93 -4.76 -23.65
CA ASP A 407 -0.10 -3.76 -24.31
C ASP A 407 -0.94 -2.55 -24.79
N LEU A 408 -2.16 -2.80 -25.28
CA LEU A 408 -3.11 -1.74 -25.66
C LEU A 408 -3.60 -0.96 -24.43
N ASP A 409 -4.00 -1.65 -23.36
CA ASP A 409 -4.41 -1.01 -22.09
C ASP A 409 -3.27 -0.14 -21.52
N PHE A 410 -2.03 -0.62 -21.62
CA PHE A 410 -0.86 0.15 -21.20
C PHE A 410 -0.63 1.38 -22.08
N GLN A 411 -0.79 1.28 -23.40
CA GLN A 411 -0.70 2.43 -24.31
C GLN A 411 -1.80 3.45 -24.04
N GLU A 412 -3.04 3.02 -23.81
CA GLU A 412 -4.16 3.89 -23.42
C GLU A 412 -3.90 4.56 -22.07
N PHE A 413 -3.38 3.84 -21.09
CA PHE A 413 -2.98 4.41 -19.81
C PHE A 413 -1.90 5.48 -19.97
N VAL A 414 -0.86 5.24 -20.79
CA VAL A 414 0.18 6.25 -21.04
C VAL A 414 -0.41 7.49 -21.72
N GLN A 415 -1.25 7.30 -22.76
CA GLN A 415 -1.88 8.41 -23.48
C GLN A 415 -2.80 9.24 -22.58
N THR A 416 -3.67 8.60 -21.81
CA THR A 416 -4.58 9.29 -20.87
C THR A 416 -3.79 10.10 -19.85
N ASN A 417 -2.76 9.51 -19.26
CA ASN A 417 -1.89 10.16 -18.29
C ASN A 417 -1.11 11.36 -18.88
N GLU A 418 -0.66 11.26 -20.14
CA GLU A 418 -0.09 12.40 -20.87
C GLU A 418 -1.13 13.50 -21.13
N THR A 419 -2.34 13.14 -21.55
CA THR A 419 -3.40 14.14 -21.80
C THR A 419 -3.81 14.88 -20.53
N ASP A 420 -3.88 14.19 -19.39
CA ASP A 420 -4.23 14.81 -18.12
C ASP A 420 -3.11 15.72 -17.61
N LYS A 421 -1.84 15.31 -17.74
CA LYS A 421 -0.70 16.19 -17.49
C LYS A 421 -0.74 17.45 -18.36
N ARG A 422 -1.09 17.33 -19.65
CA ARG A 422 -1.24 18.49 -20.55
C ARG A 422 -2.37 19.42 -20.09
N LYS A 423 -3.54 18.87 -19.73
CA LYS A 423 -4.66 19.66 -19.19
C LYS A 423 -4.28 20.40 -17.91
N ASP A 424 -3.53 19.76 -17.01
CA ASP A 424 -3.12 20.38 -15.76
C ASP A 424 -2.07 21.48 -15.98
N ILE A 425 -1.12 21.27 -16.89
CA ILE A 425 -0.19 22.33 -17.33
C ILE A 425 -0.97 23.51 -17.94
N GLU A 426 -2.00 23.24 -18.73
CA GLU A 426 -2.82 24.27 -19.35
C GLU A 426 -3.65 25.06 -18.33
N LYS A 427 -4.27 24.39 -17.35
CA LYS A 427 -4.91 25.05 -16.20
C LYS A 427 -3.92 25.93 -15.43
N LEU A 428 -2.70 25.44 -15.20
CA LEU A 428 -1.67 26.22 -14.51
C LEU A 428 -1.28 27.47 -15.30
N ARG A 429 -1.16 27.36 -16.63
CA ARG A 429 -0.90 28.49 -17.53
C ARG A 429 -2.04 29.52 -17.50
N GLN A 430 -3.30 29.06 -17.53
CA GLN A 430 -4.47 29.94 -17.42
C GLN A 430 -4.50 30.66 -16.07
N HIS A 431 -4.21 29.95 -14.98
CA HIS A 431 -4.10 30.53 -13.64
C HIS A 431 -3.00 31.60 -13.57
N HIS A 432 -1.79 31.31 -14.06
CA HIS A 432 -0.69 32.29 -14.11
C HIS A 432 -1.03 33.50 -14.98
N LYS A 433 -1.73 33.30 -16.11
CA LYS A 433 -2.20 34.41 -16.95
C LYS A 433 -3.19 35.29 -16.19
N GLY A 434 -4.16 34.69 -15.49
CA GLY A 434 -5.11 35.42 -14.64
C GLY A 434 -4.42 36.20 -13.52
N LEU A 435 -3.41 35.60 -12.87
CA LEU A 435 -2.62 36.27 -11.83
C LEU A 435 -1.82 37.46 -12.40
N ALA A 436 -1.21 37.31 -13.58
CA ALA A 436 -0.49 38.39 -14.24
C ALA A 436 -1.42 39.56 -14.63
N GLU A 437 -2.63 39.27 -15.11
CA GLU A 437 -3.65 40.28 -15.38
C GLU A 437 -4.09 41.01 -14.10
N GLN A 438 -4.25 40.28 -12.99
CA GLN A 438 -4.56 40.87 -11.68
C GLN A 438 -3.43 41.77 -11.18
N MET A 439 -2.17 41.36 -11.32
CA MET A 439 -1.01 42.19 -10.98
C MET A 439 -0.96 43.46 -11.82
N LYS A 440 -1.26 43.40 -13.12
CA LYS A 440 -1.36 44.59 -13.98
C LYS A 440 -2.47 45.54 -13.53
N ARG A 441 -3.64 45.02 -13.17
CA ARG A 441 -4.75 45.84 -12.63
C ARG A 441 -4.37 46.50 -11.31
N ASN A 442 -3.72 45.76 -10.40
CA ASN A 442 -3.26 46.29 -9.11
C ASN A 442 -2.17 47.36 -9.30
N ALA A 443 -1.24 47.17 -10.23
CA ALA A 443 -0.23 48.17 -10.55
C ALA A 443 -0.86 49.44 -11.13
N ALA A 444 -1.83 49.30 -12.04
CA ALA A 444 -2.57 50.44 -12.59
C ALA A 444 -3.36 51.19 -11.51
N ALA A 445 -4.00 50.48 -10.58
CA ALA A 445 -4.71 51.08 -9.45
C ALA A 445 -3.76 51.88 -8.54
N ARG A 446 -2.60 51.33 -8.20
CA ARG A 446 -1.58 52.05 -7.42
C ARG A 446 -1.06 53.30 -8.12
N MET A 447 -0.84 53.25 -9.43
CA MET A 447 -0.42 54.44 -10.18
C MET A 447 -1.51 55.52 -10.20
N LEU A 448 -2.79 55.13 -10.20
CA LEU A 448 -3.91 56.06 -10.09
C LEU A 448 -3.95 56.70 -8.69
N GLU A 449 -3.83 55.89 -7.64
CA GLU A 449 -3.76 56.36 -6.24
C GLU A 449 -2.59 57.33 -6.02
N ASP A 450 -1.41 57.02 -6.54
CA ASP A 450 -0.23 57.90 -6.46
C ASP A 450 -0.44 59.22 -7.22
N ALA A 451 -1.14 59.17 -8.36
CA ALA A 451 -1.47 60.37 -9.13
C ALA A 451 -2.50 61.26 -8.41
N GLU A 452 -3.51 60.65 -7.80
CA GLU A 452 -4.51 61.34 -6.98
C GLU A 452 -3.89 61.95 -5.72
N ALA A 453 -3.00 61.23 -5.05
CA ALA A 453 -2.25 61.73 -3.89
C ALA A 453 -1.39 62.96 -4.25
N LYS A 454 -0.65 62.90 -5.36
CA LYS A 454 0.13 64.05 -5.87
C LYS A 454 -0.75 65.24 -6.24
N ALA A 455 -1.93 64.98 -6.82
CA ALA A 455 -2.88 66.03 -7.15
C ALA A 455 -3.48 66.68 -5.89
N LEU A 456 -3.74 65.89 -4.85
CA LEU A 456 -4.19 66.36 -3.54
C LEU A 456 -3.11 67.22 -2.87
N ASP A 457 -1.87 66.76 -2.82
CA ASP A 457 -0.74 67.52 -2.25
C ASP A 457 -0.55 68.86 -2.97
N LYS A 458 -0.66 68.88 -4.30
CA LYS A 458 -0.59 70.12 -5.07
C LYS A 458 -1.75 71.07 -4.74
N LYS A 459 -2.96 70.56 -4.54
CA LYS A 459 -4.12 71.37 -4.11
C LYS A 459 -3.91 71.91 -2.69
N LEU A 460 -3.41 71.10 -1.76
CA LEU A 460 -3.13 71.52 -0.39
C LEU A 460 -2.06 72.62 -0.35
N LEU A 461 -0.97 72.47 -1.12
CA LEU A 461 0.06 73.51 -1.27
C LEU A 461 -0.53 74.82 -1.83
N SER A 462 -1.35 74.72 -2.88
CA SER A 462 -2.02 75.89 -3.46
C SER A 462 -2.97 76.58 -2.47
N ASN A 463 -3.67 75.81 -1.63
CA ASN A 463 -4.53 76.37 -0.60
C ASN A 463 -3.72 77.08 0.48
N VAL A 464 -2.59 76.52 0.91
CA VAL A 464 -1.68 77.17 1.88
C VAL A 464 -1.10 78.48 1.32
N ASP A 465 -0.74 78.50 0.04
CA ASP A 465 -0.26 79.73 -0.59
C ASP A 465 -1.38 80.79 -0.68
N MET A 466 -2.61 80.39 -1.02
CA MET A 466 -3.77 81.28 -0.97
C MET A 466 -4.06 81.81 0.43
N GLU A 467 -4.05 80.95 1.46
CA GLU A 467 -4.26 81.36 2.85
C GLU A 467 -3.18 82.33 3.33
N ARG A 468 -1.93 82.14 2.91
CA ARG A 468 -0.84 83.08 3.18
C ARG A 468 -1.04 84.41 2.48
N ASP A 469 -1.45 84.41 1.22
CA ASP A 469 -1.72 85.64 0.48
C ASP A 469 -2.90 86.42 1.09
N MET A 470 -3.97 85.73 1.50
CA MET A 470 -5.07 86.35 2.24
C MET A 470 -4.62 86.92 3.59
N PHE A 471 -3.83 86.16 4.35
CA PHE A 471 -3.28 86.65 5.62
C PHE A 471 -2.42 87.90 5.42
N VAL A 472 -1.58 87.94 4.38
CA VAL A 472 -0.77 89.12 4.06
C VAL A 472 -1.68 90.29 3.69
N GLN A 473 -2.70 90.09 2.86
CA GLN A 473 -3.67 91.14 2.50
C GLN A 473 -4.40 91.70 3.72
N GLU A 474 -4.98 90.84 4.56
CA GLU A 474 -5.70 91.24 5.77
C GLU A 474 -4.78 91.94 6.77
N ALA A 475 -3.56 91.42 6.96
CA ALA A 475 -2.60 92.02 7.88
C ALA A 475 -2.06 93.37 7.35
N THR A 476 -1.87 93.52 6.03
CA THR A 476 -1.52 94.82 5.43
C THR A 476 -2.65 95.84 5.56
N ALA A 477 -3.90 95.44 5.34
CA ALA A 477 -5.06 96.30 5.55
C ALA A 477 -5.18 96.75 7.02
N ALA A 478 -4.97 95.84 7.97
CA ALA A 478 -4.96 96.17 9.39
C ALA A 478 -3.82 97.15 9.75
N VAL A 479 -2.62 96.99 9.18
CA VAL A 479 -1.51 97.94 9.38
C VAL A 479 -1.83 99.32 8.84
N GLU A 480 -2.47 99.42 7.66
CA GLU A 480 -2.92 100.70 7.11
C GLU A 480 -3.98 101.37 7.98
N GLU A 481 -4.91 100.60 8.53
CA GLU A 481 -5.90 101.09 9.49
C GLU A 481 -5.24 101.62 10.78
N PHE A 482 -4.32 100.86 11.37
CA PHE A 482 -3.58 101.28 12.56
C PHE A 482 -2.67 102.49 12.31
N ARG A 483 -2.13 102.62 11.09
CA ARG A 483 -1.38 103.80 10.63
C ARG A 483 -2.29 105.03 10.54
N GLY A 484 -3.51 104.88 10.01
CA GLY A 484 -4.52 105.94 9.96
C GLY A 484 -4.97 106.41 11.35
N GLN A 485 -4.90 105.53 12.36
CA GLN A 485 -5.18 105.83 13.77
C GLN A 485 -3.98 106.43 14.53
N GLY A 486 -2.83 106.64 13.90
CA GLY A 486 -1.63 107.24 14.53
C GLY A 486 -0.88 106.34 15.51
N LYS A 487 -1.11 105.02 15.50
CA LYS A 487 -0.45 104.05 16.39
C LYS A 487 0.92 103.62 15.84
N ASN A 488 1.84 103.21 16.72
CA ASN A 488 3.17 102.75 16.32
C ASN A 488 3.10 101.34 15.67
N ILE A 489 3.28 101.30 14.35
CA ILE A 489 3.16 100.09 13.50
C ILE A 489 4.47 99.30 13.33
N VAL A 490 5.60 99.79 13.84
CA VAL A 490 6.93 99.20 13.62
C VAL A 490 7.03 97.71 14.05
N PRO A 491 6.47 97.29 15.20
CA PRO A 491 6.52 95.87 15.61
C PRO A 491 5.73 94.93 14.68
N ALA A 492 4.62 95.41 14.11
CA ALA A 492 3.74 94.62 13.23
C ALA A 492 4.33 94.46 11.81
N LEU A 493 5.07 95.47 11.33
CA LEU A 493 5.74 95.41 10.02
C LEU A 493 6.79 94.28 9.95
N HIS A 494 7.47 93.98 11.06
CA HIS A 494 8.44 92.88 11.12
C HIS A 494 7.80 91.49 11.13
N THR A 495 6.53 91.37 11.52
CA THR A 495 5.80 90.09 11.58
C THR A 495 5.07 89.77 10.27
N ILE A 496 4.58 90.78 9.56
CA ILE A 496 3.82 90.62 8.30
C ILE A 496 4.75 90.41 7.10
N SER A 497 5.94 91.02 7.14
CA SER A 497 6.99 90.78 6.15
C SER A 497 8.23 90.27 6.88
N PRO A 498 8.29 88.97 7.23
CA PRO A 498 9.54 88.39 7.69
C PRO A 498 10.57 88.63 6.58
N ARG A 499 11.66 89.32 6.91
CA ARG A 499 12.79 89.51 5.98
C ARG A 499 13.05 88.16 5.31
N ARG A 500 12.94 88.12 3.99
CA ARG A 500 13.26 86.91 3.21
C ARG A 500 14.61 86.41 3.75
N PRO A 501 14.72 85.14 4.21
CA PRO A 501 16.04 84.59 4.44
C PRO A 501 16.81 84.78 3.12
N PHE A 502 18.08 85.18 3.23
CA PHE A 502 18.97 85.31 2.09
C PHE A 502 18.76 84.11 1.15
N PRO A 503 18.78 84.31 -0.19
CA PRO A 503 18.66 83.20 -1.11
C PRO A 503 19.65 82.11 -0.69
N ALA A 504 19.20 80.85 -0.65
CA ALA A 504 20.06 79.74 -0.30
C ALA A 504 21.31 79.82 -1.18
N VAL A 505 22.47 80.04 -0.56
CA VAL A 505 23.75 79.91 -1.24
C VAL A 505 23.76 78.48 -1.78
N GLN A 506 23.69 78.34 -3.10
CA GLN A 506 23.84 77.05 -3.77
C GLN A 506 25.25 76.56 -3.49
N PHE A 507 25.42 75.76 -2.44
CA PHE A 507 26.60 74.91 -2.26
C PHE A 507 26.47 73.69 -3.18
N GLU A 508 26.38 73.95 -4.48
CA GLU A 508 26.54 72.94 -5.53
C GLU A 508 27.81 73.26 -6.32
N THR A 509 28.94 73.19 -5.64
CA THR A 509 30.19 72.78 -6.30
C THR A 509 30.86 71.77 -5.38
N ASN A 510 30.99 70.54 -5.87
CA ASN A 510 31.86 69.52 -5.31
C ASN A 510 33.29 70.08 -5.28
N TYR A 511 33.66 70.77 -4.21
CA TYR A 511 35.05 71.06 -3.93
C TYR A 511 35.72 69.72 -3.63
N ASN A 512 36.43 69.20 -4.65
CA ASN A 512 37.27 68.02 -4.55
C ASN A 512 38.40 68.30 -3.55
N THR A 513 38.16 68.03 -2.28
CA THR A 513 39.09 68.24 -1.16
C THR A 513 40.39 67.44 -1.31
N TYR A 514 40.38 66.36 -2.09
CA TYR A 514 41.56 65.54 -2.35
C TYR A 514 42.56 66.19 -3.31
N ALA A 515 42.08 66.90 -4.35
CA ALA A 515 42.94 67.61 -5.29
C ALA A 515 43.66 68.82 -4.65
N ARG A 516 43.12 69.36 -3.55
CA ARG A 516 43.68 70.53 -2.84
C ARG A 516 44.74 70.15 -1.80
N LEU A 517 44.80 68.88 -1.41
CA LEU A 517 45.80 68.31 -0.49
C LEU A 517 46.98 67.66 -1.23
N GLY A 518 47.05 67.76 -2.56
CA GLY A 518 48.19 67.29 -3.35
C GLY A 518 48.25 65.78 -3.59
N PHE A 519 47.20 65.03 -3.26
CA PHE A 519 47.10 63.61 -3.60
C PHE A 519 46.47 63.47 -4.99
N CYS A 520 47.29 63.60 -6.03
CA CYS A 520 46.95 63.08 -7.35
C CYS A 520 47.43 61.62 -7.40
N ASP A 521 46.51 60.69 -7.65
CA ASP A 521 46.86 59.33 -8.04
C ASP A 521 47.58 59.41 -9.40
N GLU A 522 48.88 59.16 -9.41
CA GLU A 522 49.64 58.88 -10.62
C GLU A 522 49.16 57.54 -11.21
N LYS A 523 48.89 57.54 -12.50
CA LYS A 523 48.82 56.34 -13.33
C LYS A 523 50.22 55.94 -13.77
#